data_AF-A0A914DXH9-F1
#
_entry.id   AF-A0A914DXH9-F1
#
_cell.length_a   1.000
_cell.length_b   1.000
_cell.length_c   1.000
_cell.angle_alpha   90.00
_cell.angle_beta   90.00
_cell.angle_gamma   90.00
#
_symmetry.space_group_name_H-M   'P 1'
#
loop_
_entity.id
_entity.type
_entity.pdbx_description
1 polymer ?
#
loop_
_entity_poly.entity_id
_entity_poly.type
_entity_poly.pdbx_seq_one_letter_code
_entity_poly.pdbx_strand_id
1 'polypeptide(L)'
;MLGGETPLRARFICNTGYHWMVWAKQYGAAVFQIEHRYFGQSRPRVDQSVQNLQWFTPEQILEDYNDFIQQMNVKFFSNITKPRWVMFGGSYPGTLTAWMRTVYPDLTIGGIASSGAIGLTVNQYSYAVNMQKDYGSNDPNCASNIKAAFTQMQTMVYSETGRQVLEILFNLCTPFPSSDKLTPKDIQFFFSNIFGVFQGINQYTGDNGNTATANGLGIPITCQIMNNVSETDLVKRIANVINWSNSFSPGSQNVCMPNSYSDYIWTYKQPEYDTYAEIAAARSWNWMCCSYMGYFQTTDGGHDNDIWGRQDNLANNVTAMIINRNAHCADMYPSSPNDNMELIAARTRIQGLLEGFIQANKL
;
A
#
# COMPACT_ATOMS: atom_id res chain seq x y z
N MET A 1 17.20 -0.30 3.49
CA MET A 1 15.80 -0.16 3.01
C MET A 1 15.31 -1.53 2.59
N LEU A 2 14.26 -2.02 3.22
CA LEU A 2 13.58 -3.25 2.80
C LEU A 2 12.73 -2.95 1.55
N GLY A 3 12.81 -3.80 0.53
CA GLY A 3 11.93 -3.77 -0.64
C GLY A 3 10.47 -3.99 -0.25
N GLY A 4 9.52 -3.83 -1.16
CA GLY A 4 8.09 -4.08 -0.90
C GLY A 4 7.62 -5.42 -1.44
N GLU A 5 6.31 -5.60 -1.48
CA GLU A 5 5.60 -6.68 -2.16
C GLU A 5 5.61 -6.55 -3.69
N THR A 6 6.71 -6.06 -4.26
CA THR A 6 6.92 -5.81 -5.70
C THR A 6 8.39 -5.99 -6.06
N PRO A 7 8.74 -6.14 -7.36
CA PRO A 7 10.14 -6.13 -7.79
C PRO A 7 10.87 -4.88 -7.33
N LEU A 8 12.14 -5.02 -6.99
CA LEU A 8 12.92 -3.94 -6.40
C LEU A 8 13.09 -2.78 -7.39
N ARG A 9 12.73 -1.57 -6.94
CA ARG A 9 12.91 -0.35 -7.75
C ARG A 9 14.12 0.43 -7.24
N ALA A 10 15.10 0.67 -8.12
CA ALA A 10 16.34 1.38 -7.81
C ALA A 10 16.11 2.78 -7.22
N ARG A 11 14.97 3.41 -7.53
CA ARG A 11 14.61 4.75 -7.03
C ARG A 11 14.78 4.90 -5.52
N PHE A 12 14.50 3.85 -4.74
CA PHE A 12 14.55 3.92 -3.28
C PHE A 12 15.96 4.14 -2.72
N ILE A 13 17.03 3.87 -3.47
CA ILE A 13 18.39 4.23 -3.04
C ILE A 13 19.13 5.16 -4.00
N CYS A 14 18.68 5.28 -5.24
CA CYS A 14 19.28 6.19 -6.21
C CYS A 14 18.75 7.63 -6.10
N ASN A 15 17.56 7.85 -5.55
CA ASN A 15 17.03 9.19 -5.34
C ASN A 15 17.49 9.74 -3.98
N THR A 16 18.42 10.69 -4.01
CA THR A 16 18.99 11.33 -2.81
C THR A 16 18.03 12.20 -2.03
N GLY A 17 16.82 12.46 -2.55
CA GLY A 17 15.77 13.20 -1.87
C GLY A 17 14.97 12.39 -0.85
N TYR A 18 15.06 11.06 -0.88
CA TYR A 18 14.44 10.22 0.16
C TYR A 18 15.11 10.45 1.52
N HIS A 19 14.33 10.51 2.61
CA HIS A 19 14.85 10.89 3.93
C HIS A 19 15.96 9.96 4.43
N TRP A 20 15.85 8.65 4.23
CA TRP A 20 16.93 7.73 4.62
C TRP A 20 18.20 7.95 3.79
N MET A 21 18.11 8.44 2.55
CA MET A 21 19.29 8.80 1.74
C MET A 21 19.92 10.10 2.22
N VAL A 22 19.11 11.10 2.58
CA VAL A 22 19.56 12.35 3.19
C VAL A 22 20.31 12.04 4.50
N TRP A 23 19.71 11.24 5.38
CA TRP A 23 20.32 10.82 6.64
C TRP A 23 21.56 9.95 6.42
N ALA A 24 21.53 9.00 5.48
CA ALA A 24 22.71 8.20 5.17
C ALA A 24 23.90 9.08 4.75
N LYS A 25 23.67 10.09 3.91
CA LYS A 25 24.70 11.08 3.55
C LYS A 25 25.20 11.85 4.77
N GLN A 26 24.29 12.32 5.62
CA GLN A 26 24.63 13.08 6.83
C GLN A 26 25.51 12.28 7.81
N TYR A 27 25.23 10.98 7.98
CA TYR A 27 25.97 10.13 8.93
C TYR A 27 27.11 9.33 8.29
N GLY A 28 27.36 9.50 6.98
CA GLY A 28 28.38 8.72 6.26
C GLY A 28 28.06 7.22 6.21
N ALA A 29 26.77 6.85 6.20
CA ALA A 29 26.33 5.46 6.21
C ALA A 29 26.34 4.84 4.81
N ALA A 30 26.71 3.56 4.74
CA ALA A 30 26.42 2.74 3.57
C ALA A 30 24.91 2.44 3.50
N VAL A 31 24.37 2.33 2.29
CA VAL A 31 22.95 2.04 2.08
C VAL A 31 22.80 0.76 1.27
N PHE A 32 22.01 -0.17 1.80
CA PHE A 32 21.60 -1.37 1.11
C PHE A 32 20.09 -1.35 0.87
N GLN A 33 19.69 -1.85 -0.29
CA GLN A 33 18.30 -2.18 -0.61
C GLN A 33 18.19 -3.68 -0.80
N ILE A 34 17.21 -4.30 -0.13
CA ILE A 34 17.07 -5.76 -0.12
C ILE A 34 15.76 -6.12 -0.81
N GLU A 35 15.82 -6.92 -1.86
CA GLU A 35 14.64 -7.52 -2.48
C GLU A 35 14.23 -8.77 -1.69
N HIS A 36 12.93 -8.93 -1.47
CA HIS A 36 12.40 -10.05 -0.71
C HIS A 36 12.33 -11.30 -1.57
N ARG A 37 12.55 -12.47 -0.96
CA ARG A 37 12.28 -13.76 -1.60
C ARG A 37 10.87 -13.77 -2.20
N TYR A 38 10.75 -14.41 -3.37
CA TYR A 38 9.55 -14.51 -4.19
C TYR A 38 9.05 -13.21 -4.83
N PHE A 39 9.80 -12.12 -4.75
CA PHE A 39 9.55 -10.90 -5.54
C PHE A 39 10.71 -10.63 -6.50
N GLY A 40 10.37 -10.10 -7.68
CA GLY A 40 11.34 -9.72 -8.70
C GLY A 40 12.29 -10.84 -9.11
N GLN A 41 13.59 -10.66 -8.85
CA GLN A 41 14.66 -11.59 -9.22
C GLN A 41 15.11 -12.48 -8.06
N SER A 42 14.62 -12.22 -6.85
CA SER A 42 14.91 -13.02 -5.66
C SER A 42 14.03 -14.27 -5.62
N ARG A 43 14.38 -15.28 -6.43
CA ARG A 43 13.56 -16.47 -6.71
C ARG A 43 14.19 -17.73 -6.10
N PRO A 44 13.76 -18.18 -4.90
CA PRO A 44 14.34 -19.37 -4.27
C PRO A 44 14.01 -20.68 -4.99
N ARG A 45 13.00 -20.66 -5.86
CA ARG A 45 12.47 -21.80 -6.63
C ARG A 45 12.18 -21.38 -8.06
N VAL A 46 11.90 -22.37 -8.90
CA VAL A 46 11.68 -22.18 -10.35
C VAL A 46 10.38 -21.45 -10.68
N ASP A 47 9.36 -21.57 -9.82
CA ASP A 47 8.06 -20.93 -9.97
C ASP A 47 7.41 -20.64 -8.60
N GLN A 48 6.21 -20.07 -8.64
CA GLN A 48 5.34 -19.79 -7.50
C GLN A 48 4.18 -20.79 -7.40
N SER A 49 4.38 -22.04 -7.79
CA SER A 49 3.39 -23.11 -7.50
C SER A 49 3.15 -23.20 -5.98
N VAL A 50 1.97 -23.69 -5.57
CA VAL A 50 1.62 -23.79 -4.14
C VAL A 50 2.67 -24.58 -3.35
N GLN A 51 3.20 -25.67 -3.93
CA GLN A 51 4.28 -26.44 -3.34
C GLN A 51 5.56 -25.62 -3.18
N ASN A 52 5.87 -24.73 -4.12
CA ASN A 52 7.05 -23.88 -4.03
C ASN A 52 6.87 -22.67 -3.10
N LEU A 53 5.64 -22.20 -2.88
CA LEU A 53 5.39 -21.08 -1.96
C LEU A 53 5.47 -21.46 -0.48
N GLN A 54 5.57 -22.76 -0.13
CA GLN A 54 5.73 -23.18 1.26
C GLN A 54 6.98 -22.60 1.95
N TRP A 55 7.99 -22.15 1.19
CA TRP A 55 9.19 -21.47 1.72
C TRP A 55 9.07 -19.95 1.76
N PHE A 56 7.91 -19.39 1.37
CA PHE A 56 7.62 -17.97 1.49
C PHE A 56 6.90 -17.71 2.82
N THR A 57 7.69 -17.66 3.90
CA THR A 57 7.19 -17.46 5.27
C THR A 57 7.87 -16.25 5.93
N PRO A 58 7.23 -15.57 6.90
CA PRO A 58 7.86 -14.50 7.66
C PRO A 58 9.20 -14.87 8.28
N GLU A 59 9.32 -16.03 8.91
CA GLU A 59 10.54 -16.48 9.60
C GLU A 59 11.70 -16.58 8.62
N GLN A 60 11.43 -17.20 7.48
CA GLN A 60 12.37 -17.36 6.39
C GLN A 60 12.84 -16.01 5.81
N ILE A 61 11.93 -15.04 5.71
CA ILE A 61 12.25 -13.68 5.25
C ILE A 61 13.14 -12.94 6.26
N LEU A 62 12.88 -13.11 7.57
CA LEU A 62 13.73 -12.52 8.60
C LEU A 62 15.12 -13.17 8.64
N GLU A 63 15.21 -14.48 8.41
CA GLU A 63 16.49 -15.17 8.27
C GLU A 63 17.30 -14.69 7.05
N ASP A 64 16.65 -14.37 5.92
CA ASP A 64 17.35 -13.76 4.79
C ASP A 64 18.00 -12.42 5.17
N TYR A 65 17.32 -11.60 5.98
CA TYR A 65 17.89 -10.32 6.43
C TYR A 65 19.03 -10.53 7.40
N ASN A 66 18.89 -11.50 8.32
CA ASN A 66 19.93 -11.87 9.26
C ASN A 66 21.21 -12.28 8.52
N ASP A 67 21.09 -13.25 7.61
CA ASP A 67 22.21 -13.74 6.80
C ASP A 67 22.81 -12.62 5.93
N PHE A 68 21.97 -11.81 5.28
CA PHE A 68 22.43 -10.68 4.49
C PHE A 68 23.29 -9.69 5.30
N ILE A 69 22.82 -9.28 6.49
CA ILE A 69 23.55 -8.34 7.36
C ILE A 69 24.90 -8.94 7.76
N GLN A 70 24.94 -10.22 8.14
CA GLN A 70 26.18 -10.90 8.51
C GLN A 70 27.17 -10.96 7.33
N GLN A 71 26.69 -11.33 6.14
CA GLN A 71 27.54 -11.38 4.95
C GLN A 71 28.06 -9.99 4.53
N MET A 72 27.24 -8.94 4.62
CA MET A 72 27.67 -7.58 4.30
C MET A 72 28.69 -7.05 5.32
N ASN A 73 28.55 -7.42 6.59
CA ASN A 73 29.56 -7.11 7.62
C ASN A 73 30.92 -7.73 7.26
N VAL A 74 30.95 -9.01 6.89
CA VAL A 74 32.20 -9.68 6.47
C VAL A 74 32.77 -9.03 5.20
N LYS A 75 31.91 -8.72 4.22
CA LYS A 75 32.34 -8.24 2.91
C LYS A 75 32.84 -6.80 2.91
N PHE A 76 32.18 -5.90 3.64
CA PHE A 76 32.39 -4.46 3.52
C PHE A 76 32.84 -3.78 4.82
N PHE A 77 32.65 -4.42 5.97
CA PHE A 77 32.87 -3.79 7.28
C PHE A 77 33.70 -4.67 8.23
N SER A 78 34.55 -5.55 7.69
CA SER A 78 35.37 -6.48 8.47
C SER A 78 36.36 -5.80 9.41
N ASN A 79 36.71 -4.53 9.13
CA ASN A 79 37.55 -3.68 9.95
C ASN A 79 36.78 -2.83 10.98
N ILE A 80 35.45 -2.91 11.00
CA ILE A 80 34.60 -2.16 11.94
C ILE A 80 34.15 -3.12 13.04
N THR A 81 34.55 -2.84 14.28
CA THR A 81 34.05 -3.58 15.45
C THR A 81 32.56 -3.30 15.63
N LYS A 82 31.72 -4.32 15.44
CA LYS A 82 30.25 -4.26 15.52
C LYS A 82 29.62 -3.17 14.64
N PRO A 83 29.56 -3.37 13.30
CA PRO A 83 28.89 -2.44 12.39
C PRO A 83 27.45 -2.20 12.82
N ARG A 84 27.01 -0.93 12.79
CA ARG A 84 25.69 -0.52 13.27
C ARG A 84 24.71 -0.44 12.11
N TRP A 85 23.61 -1.18 12.22
CA TRP A 85 22.57 -1.23 11.20
C TRP A 85 21.30 -0.52 11.66
N VAL A 86 20.69 0.25 10.76
CA VAL A 86 19.34 0.80 10.93
C VAL A 86 18.49 0.33 9.77
N MET A 87 17.31 -0.22 10.08
CA MET A 87 16.38 -0.70 9.07
C MET A 87 15.32 0.35 8.75
N PHE A 88 14.86 0.35 7.50
CA PHE A 88 13.77 1.20 7.02
C PHE A 88 12.83 0.34 6.20
N GLY A 89 11.54 0.48 6.46
CA GLY A 89 10.47 -0.15 5.68
C GLY A 89 9.16 0.60 5.86
N GLY A 90 8.38 0.69 4.79
CA GLY A 90 7.04 1.27 4.76
C GLY A 90 6.02 0.20 4.41
N SER A 91 4.81 0.20 4.97
CA SER A 91 3.77 -0.83 4.70
C SER A 91 4.15 -2.22 5.23
N TYR A 92 3.94 -3.29 4.44
CA TYR A 92 4.42 -4.65 4.71
C TYR A 92 5.91 -4.68 5.15
N PRO A 93 6.83 -3.98 4.47
CA PRO A 93 8.22 -3.81 4.92
C PRO A 93 8.38 -3.11 6.27
N GLY A 94 7.45 -2.23 6.63
CA GLY A 94 7.38 -1.62 7.96
C GLY A 94 7.07 -2.67 9.02
N THR A 95 6.07 -3.52 8.77
CA THR A 95 5.77 -4.69 9.62
C THR A 95 7.00 -5.59 9.78
N LEU A 96 7.69 -5.92 8.68
CA LEU A 96 8.91 -6.71 8.70
C LEU A 96 10.06 -6.04 9.47
N THR A 97 10.18 -4.71 9.37
CA THR A 97 11.17 -3.93 10.13
C THR A 97 10.90 -4.03 11.63
N ALA A 98 9.64 -3.94 12.05
CA ALA A 98 9.25 -4.13 13.44
C ALA A 98 9.54 -5.57 13.91
N TRP A 99 9.15 -6.57 13.13
CA TRP A 99 9.41 -7.99 13.45
C TRP A 99 10.89 -8.32 13.54
N MET A 100 11.72 -7.78 12.63
CA MET A 100 13.16 -7.98 12.67
C MET A 100 13.78 -7.42 13.96
N ARG A 101 13.32 -6.25 14.42
CA ARG A 101 13.75 -5.68 15.71
C ARG A 101 13.34 -6.55 16.90
N THR A 102 12.19 -7.21 16.83
CA THR A 102 11.71 -8.10 17.88
C THR A 102 12.47 -9.43 17.92
N VAL A 103 12.68 -10.06 16.76
CA VAL A 103 13.29 -11.40 16.66
C VAL A 103 14.81 -11.35 16.77
N TYR A 104 15.45 -10.35 16.18
CA TYR A 104 16.91 -10.16 16.22
C TYR A 104 17.28 -8.78 16.79
N PRO A 105 17.05 -8.56 18.10
CA PRO A 105 17.30 -7.26 18.73
C PRO A 105 18.76 -6.81 18.65
N ASP A 106 19.72 -7.73 18.52
CA ASP A 106 21.15 -7.42 18.51
C ASP A 106 21.72 -7.11 17.12
N LEU A 107 21.01 -7.44 16.03
CA LEU A 107 21.54 -7.25 14.67
C LEU A 107 21.48 -5.80 14.18
N THR A 108 20.57 -5.00 14.74
CA THR A 108 20.35 -3.62 14.32
C THR A 108 20.18 -2.73 15.53
N ILE A 109 20.65 -1.49 15.47
CA ILE A 109 20.51 -0.54 16.59
C ILE A 109 19.15 0.18 16.58
N GLY A 110 18.37 0.04 15.51
CA GLY A 110 17.06 0.65 15.38
C GLY A 110 16.38 0.30 14.04
N GLY A 111 15.09 0.61 13.95
CA GLY A 111 14.31 0.41 12.72
C GLY A 111 13.18 1.42 12.62
N ILE A 112 12.93 1.93 11.42
CA ILE A 112 11.81 2.81 11.10
C ILE A 112 10.78 1.96 10.37
N ALA A 113 9.71 1.60 11.09
CA ALA A 113 8.58 0.82 10.62
C ALA A 113 7.41 1.74 10.23
N SER A 114 7.56 2.48 9.14
CA SER A 114 6.54 3.45 8.72
C SER A 114 5.27 2.74 8.22
N SER A 115 4.11 3.17 8.71
CA SER A 115 2.79 2.59 8.38
C SER A 115 2.77 1.05 8.35
N GLY A 116 3.56 0.42 9.20
CA GLY A 116 3.62 -1.03 9.35
C GLY A 116 2.42 -1.52 10.15
N ALA A 117 1.55 -2.31 9.51
CA ALA A 117 0.36 -2.85 10.13
C ALA A 117 0.69 -4.03 11.09
N ILE A 118 1.36 -3.77 12.21
CA ILE A 118 1.80 -4.84 13.13
C ILE A 118 0.65 -5.60 13.82
N GLY A 119 -0.56 -5.03 13.86
CA GLY A 119 -1.77 -5.71 14.31
C GLY A 119 -2.40 -6.51 13.17
N LEU A 120 -2.03 -7.78 13.02
CA LEU A 120 -2.60 -8.66 12.01
C LEU A 120 -4.08 -8.95 12.32
N THR A 121 -4.96 -8.74 11.34
CA THR A 121 -6.36 -9.18 11.41
C THR A 121 -6.76 -9.79 10.07
N VAL A 122 -7.55 -10.87 10.13
CA VAL A 122 -8.10 -11.50 8.93
C VAL A 122 -9.10 -10.57 8.26
N ASN A 123 -9.99 -9.95 9.04
CA ASN A 123 -10.99 -9.01 8.55
C ASN A 123 -10.52 -7.56 8.81
N GLN A 124 -10.07 -6.85 7.77
CA GLN A 124 -9.53 -5.49 7.84
C GLN A 124 -10.57 -4.46 7.35
N TYR A 125 -11.78 -4.48 7.93
CA TYR A 125 -12.83 -3.52 7.57
C TYR A 125 -12.50 -2.07 7.97
N SER A 126 -11.61 -1.90 8.96
CA SER A 126 -11.20 -0.59 9.46
C SER A 126 -10.56 0.28 8.37
N TYR A 127 -10.00 -0.33 7.32
CA TYR A 127 -9.52 0.40 6.15
C TYR A 127 -10.65 1.17 5.48
N ALA A 128 -11.77 0.50 5.15
CA ALA A 128 -12.91 1.14 4.49
C ALA A 128 -13.57 2.21 5.38
N VAL A 129 -13.64 1.95 6.69
CA VAL A 129 -14.13 2.93 7.67
C VAL A 129 -13.27 4.19 7.70
N ASN A 130 -11.94 4.05 7.67
CA ASN A 130 -11.03 5.18 7.66
C ASN A 130 -11.07 5.92 6.32
N MET A 131 -11.11 5.21 5.20
CA MET A 131 -11.29 5.82 3.88
C MET A 131 -12.58 6.68 3.83
N GLN A 132 -13.69 6.17 4.36
CA GLN A 132 -14.93 6.96 4.47
C GLN A 132 -14.74 8.22 5.31
N LYS A 133 -14.04 8.13 6.44
CA LYS A 133 -13.74 9.28 7.30
C LYS A 133 -12.84 10.29 6.59
N ASP A 134 -11.86 9.85 5.80
CA ASP A 134 -10.92 10.71 5.10
C ASP A 134 -11.63 11.54 4.02
N TYR A 135 -12.45 10.90 3.18
CA TYR A 135 -13.30 11.60 2.21
C TYR A 135 -14.30 12.55 2.90
N GLY A 136 -14.92 12.13 4.00
CA GLY A 136 -15.86 12.97 4.75
C GLY A 136 -15.21 14.15 5.46
N SER A 137 -13.96 13.99 5.93
CA SER A 137 -13.18 15.05 6.57
C SER A 137 -12.68 16.08 5.56
N ASN A 138 -12.51 15.67 4.30
CA ASN A 138 -12.23 16.60 3.21
C ASN A 138 -13.47 17.44 2.87
N ASP A 139 -14.60 16.77 2.62
CA ASP A 139 -15.89 17.43 2.39
C ASP A 139 -17.05 16.46 2.74
N PRO A 140 -17.95 16.82 3.68
CA PRO A 140 -19.08 15.95 4.06
C PRO A 140 -20.04 15.61 2.91
N ASN A 141 -20.21 16.51 1.95
CA ASN A 141 -21.04 16.27 0.76
C ASN A 141 -20.36 15.26 -0.18
N CYS A 142 -19.04 15.24 -0.24
CA CYS A 142 -18.29 14.30 -1.06
C CYS A 142 -18.55 12.85 -0.63
N ALA A 143 -18.38 12.54 0.66
CA ALA A 143 -18.69 11.20 1.19
C ALA A 143 -20.17 10.82 1.00
N SER A 144 -21.08 11.78 1.20
CA SER A 144 -22.52 11.58 1.00
C SER A 144 -22.87 11.29 -0.47
N ASN A 145 -22.26 12.01 -1.41
CA ASN A 145 -22.42 11.85 -2.85
C ASN A 145 -21.82 10.51 -3.33
N ILE A 146 -20.66 10.12 -2.81
CA ILE A 146 -20.07 8.79 -3.07
C ILE A 146 -21.04 7.69 -2.60
N LYS A 147 -21.51 7.76 -1.35
CA LYS A 147 -22.46 6.78 -0.81
C LYS A 147 -23.73 6.70 -1.67
N ALA A 148 -24.33 7.83 -2.01
CA ALA A 148 -25.53 7.86 -2.83
C ALA A 148 -25.30 7.31 -4.25
N ALA A 149 -24.13 7.58 -4.87
CA ALA A 149 -23.76 7.00 -6.16
C ALA A 149 -23.66 5.48 -6.10
N PHE A 150 -22.97 4.94 -5.08
CA PHE A 150 -22.85 3.50 -4.89
C PHE A 150 -24.20 2.83 -4.63
N THR A 151 -25.10 3.45 -3.85
CA THR A 151 -26.47 2.95 -3.66
C THR A 151 -27.26 2.89 -4.98
N GLN A 152 -27.10 3.90 -5.86
CA GLN A 152 -27.74 3.89 -7.18
C GLN A 152 -27.18 2.75 -8.05
N MET A 153 -25.85 2.61 -8.12
CA MET A 153 -25.21 1.52 -8.86
C MET A 153 -25.64 0.13 -8.36
N GLN A 154 -25.76 -0.04 -7.04
CA GLN A 154 -26.24 -1.29 -6.42
C GLN A 154 -27.65 -1.65 -6.85
N THR A 155 -28.50 -0.65 -7.13
CA THR A 155 -29.84 -0.89 -7.68
C THR A 155 -29.77 -1.21 -9.17
N MET A 156 -28.98 -0.44 -9.93
CA MET A 156 -28.84 -0.58 -11.39
C MET A 156 -28.35 -1.97 -11.81
N VAL A 157 -27.39 -2.55 -11.07
CA VAL A 157 -26.75 -3.82 -11.45
C VAL A 157 -27.72 -5.01 -11.50
N TYR A 158 -28.85 -4.95 -10.77
CA TYR A 158 -29.86 -6.03 -10.79
C TYR A 158 -30.82 -5.96 -11.99
N SER A 159 -30.80 -4.86 -12.75
CA SER A 159 -31.60 -4.70 -13.98
C SER A 159 -30.73 -4.79 -15.23
N GLU A 160 -31.25 -5.36 -16.31
CA GLU A 160 -30.52 -5.48 -17.57
C GLU A 160 -30.20 -4.10 -18.17
N THR A 161 -31.20 -3.20 -18.22
CA THR A 161 -31.00 -1.81 -18.66
C THR A 161 -29.99 -1.07 -17.78
N GLY A 162 -30.04 -1.25 -16.46
CA GLY A 162 -29.08 -0.62 -15.55
C GLY A 162 -27.66 -1.13 -15.78
N ARG A 163 -27.46 -2.43 -16.03
CA ARG A 163 -26.15 -2.98 -16.40
C ARG A 163 -25.63 -2.42 -17.72
N GLN A 164 -26.48 -2.28 -18.74
CA GLN A 164 -26.10 -1.65 -20.01
C GLN A 164 -25.62 -0.20 -19.82
N VAL A 165 -26.29 0.56 -18.94
CA VAL A 165 -25.85 1.92 -18.59
C VAL A 165 -24.48 1.90 -17.89
N LEU A 166 -24.28 0.99 -16.92
CA LEU A 166 -22.99 0.84 -16.23
C LEU A 166 -21.87 0.41 -17.19
N GLU A 167 -22.15 -0.48 -18.15
CA GLU A 167 -21.19 -0.91 -19.18
C GLU A 167 -20.64 0.27 -19.98
N ILE A 168 -21.52 1.18 -20.37
CA ILE A 168 -21.18 2.37 -21.14
C ILE A 168 -20.45 3.39 -20.27
N LEU A 169 -21.00 3.72 -19.08
CA LEU A 169 -20.43 4.73 -18.18
C LEU A 169 -19.00 4.39 -17.76
N PHE A 170 -18.73 3.12 -17.49
CA PHE A 170 -17.44 2.65 -17.00
C PHE A 170 -16.54 2.06 -18.09
N ASN A 171 -16.96 2.08 -19.36
CA ASN A 171 -16.23 1.53 -20.50
C ASN A 171 -15.71 0.11 -20.20
N LEU A 172 -16.60 -0.83 -19.88
CA LEU A 172 -16.20 -2.16 -19.41
C LEU A 172 -15.57 -3.00 -20.55
N CYS A 173 -14.46 -3.68 -20.27
CA CYS A 173 -13.81 -4.56 -21.25
C CYS A 173 -14.66 -5.78 -21.59
N THR A 174 -15.45 -6.24 -20.62
CA THR A 174 -16.37 -7.37 -20.76
C THR A 174 -17.73 -6.91 -20.24
N PRO A 175 -18.80 -7.05 -21.03
CA PRO A 175 -20.14 -6.72 -20.55
C PRO A 175 -20.53 -7.65 -19.40
N PHE A 176 -21.54 -7.24 -18.64
CA PHE A 176 -22.09 -8.14 -17.63
C PHE A 176 -22.71 -9.37 -18.31
N PRO A 177 -22.72 -10.53 -17.64
CA PRO A 177 -23.50 -11.66 -18.09
C PRO A 177 -24.99 -11.33 -18.20
N SER A 178 -25.70 -12.10 -19.04
CA SER A 178 -27.16 -12.09 -19.09
C SER A 178 -27.76 -12.42 -17.71
N SER A 179 -28.99 -11.97 -17.45
CA SER A 179 -29.62 -12.08 -16.12
C SER A 179 -29.66 -13.50 -15.56
N ASP A 180 -29.78 -14.52 -16.42
CA ASP A 180 -29.77 -15.94 -16.07
C ASP A 180 -28.38 -16.49 -15.69
N LYS A 181 -27.31 -15.76 -16.04
CA LYS A 181 -25.90 -16.15 -15.83
C LYS A 181 -25.15 -15.21 -14.89
N LEU A 182 -25.75 -14.09 -14.51
CA LEU A 182 -25.14 -13.11 -13.61
C LEU A 182 -24.94 -13.72 -12.22
N THR A 183 -23.69 -13.72 -11.75
CA THR A 183 -23.36 -14.23 -10.42
C THR A 183 -23.09 -13.11 -9.43
N PRO A 184 -23.21 -13.36 -8.11
CA PRO A 184 -22.79 -12.39 -7.10
C PRO A 184 -21.31 -11.97 -7.23
N LYS A 185 -20.45 -12.85 -7.76
CA LYS A 185 -19.03 -12.57 -7.94
C LYS A 185 -18.78 -11.56 -9.06
N ASP A 186 -19.57 -11.60 -10.13
CA ASP A 186 -19.47 -10.61 -11.21
C ASP A 186 -19.82 -9.21 -10.69
N ILE A 187 -20.88 -9.12 -9.88
CA ILE A 187 -21.30 -7.89 -9.23
C ILE A 187 -20.23 -7.39 -8.25
N GLN A 188 -19.73 -8.27 -7.36
CA GLN A 188 -18.71 -7.93 -6.39
C GLN A 188 -17.41 -7.46 -7.05
N PHE A 189 -16.99 -8.12 -8.14
CA PHE A 189 -15.79 -7.76 -8.87
C PHE A 189 -15.91 -6.37 -9.52
N PHE A 190 -17.05 -6.07 -10.15
CA PHE A 190 -17.35 -4.73 -10.67
C PHE A 190 -17.17 -3.65 -9.60
N PHE A 191 -17.81 -3.82 -8.43
CA PHE A 191 -17.69 -2.87 -7.33
C PHE A 191 -16.28 -2.82 -6.74
N SER A 192 -15.60 -3.96 -6.66
CA SER A 192 -14.22 -4.03 -6.16
C SER A 192 -13.26 -3.22 -7.03
N ASN A 193 -13.44 -3.22 -8.35
CA ASN A 193 -12.60 -2.43 -9.26
C ASN A 193 -12.81 -0.92 -9.05
N ILE A 194 -14.07 -0.49 -8.94
CA ILE A 194 -14.40 0.92 -8.65
C ILE A 194 -13.87 1.32 -7.27
N PHE A 195 -14.13 0.50 -6.25
CA PHE A 195 -13.65 0.73 -4.89
C PHE A 195 -12.12 0.85 -4.85
N GLY A 196 -11.40 -0.04 -5.55
CA GLY A 196 -9.93 -0.02 -5.63
C GLY A 196 -9.36 1.30 -6.15
N VAL A 197 -10.06 2.01 -7.05
CA VAL A 197 -9.63 3.35 -7.50
C VAL A 197 -9.68 4.37 -6.35
N PHE A 198 -10.78 4.39 -5.58
CA PHE A 198 -10.90 5.27 -4.42
C PHE A 198 -9.90 4.89 -3.31
N GLN A 199 -9.67 3.60 -3.10
CA GLN A 199 -8.62 3.14 -2.18
C GLN A 199 -7.24 3.68 -2.59
N GLY A 200 -6.87 3.53 -3.86
CA GLY A 200 -5.60 4.03 -4.38
C GLY A 200 -5.44 5.54 -4.23
N ILE A 201 -6.49 6.30 -4.54
CA ILE A 201 -6.49 7.76 -4.34
C ILE A 201 -6.32 8.09 -2.85
N ASN A 202 -7.09 7.46 -1.96
CA ASN A 202 -7.02 7.71 -0.52
C ASN A 202 -5.64 7.36 0.05
N GLN A 203 -5.08 6.22 -0.36
CA GLN A 203 -3.83 5.70 0.17
C GLN A 203 -2.64 6.60 -0.15
N TYR A 204 -2.62 7.23 -1.32
CA TYR A 204 -1.46 7.98 -1.81
C TYR A 204 -1.70 9.50 -1.93
N THR A 205 -2.83 10.00 -1.44
CA THR A 205 -3.21 11.42 -1.55
C THR A 205 -2.14 12.35 -0.95
N GLY A 206 -1.39 13.07 -1.80
CA GLY A 206 -0.37 14.02 -1.34
C GLY A 206 0.86 13.37 -0.69
N ASP A 207 1.14 12.08 -0.98
CA ASP A 207 2.31 11.38 -0.43
C ASP A 207 3.65 11.79 -1.08
N ASN A 208 3.62 12.54 -2.19
CA ASN A 208 4.77 12.90 -3.01
C ASN A 208 5.62 11.69 -3.49
N GLY A 209 5.05 10.50 -3.53
CA GLY A 209 5.71 9.28 -3.98
C GLY A 209 5.97 9.23 -5.49
N ASN A 210 5.26 10.07 -6.25
CA ASN A 210 5.47 10.31 -7.68
C ASN A 210 4.90 11.68 -8.11
N THR A 211 5.11 12.04 -9.38
CA THR A 211 4.64 13.32 -9.95
C THR A 211 3.12 13.49 -9.88
N ALA A 212 2.33 12.42 -10.04
CA ALA A 212 0.88 12.51 -10.00
C ALA A 212 0.36 12.86 -8.60
N THR A 213 0.82 12.12 -7.58
CA THR A 213 0.40 12.33 -6.19
C THR A 213 0.97 13.62 -5.59
N ALA A 214 2.11 14.10 -6.11
CA ALA A 214 2.65 15.42 -5.78
C ALA A 214 1.86 16.59 -6.43
N ASN A 215 1.22 16.37 -7.59
CA ASN A 215 0.64 17.43 -8.41
C ASN A 215 -0.85 17.22 -8.75
N GLY A 216 -1.63 16.73 -7.79
CA GLY A 216 -3.09 16.84 -7.83
C GLY A 216 -3.87 15.53 -7.74
N LEU A 217 -3.24 14.36 -7.92
CA LEU A 217 -3.92 13.08 -7.67
C LEU A 217 -4.13 12.90 -6.15
N GLY A 218 -5.34 13.16 -5.69
CA GLY A 218 -5.72 13.00 -4.29
C GLY A 218 -7.22 13.22 -4.02
N ILE A 219 -7.58 13.11 -2.74
CA ILE A 219 -8.94 13.26 -2.24
C ILE A 219 -9.56 14.63 -2.60
N PRO A 220 -8.84 15.78 -2.50
CA PRO A 220 -9.46 17.09 -2.76
C PRO A 220 -10.10 17.21 -4.16
N ILE A 221 -9.42 16.73 -5.19
CA ILE A 221 -9.94 16.79 -6.56
C ILE A 221 -11.06 15.76 -6.77
N THR A 222 -10.95 14.58 -6.15
CA THR A 222 -12.04 13.60 -6.15
C THR A 222 -13.32 14.22 -5.60
N CYS A 223 -13.23 14.97 -4.50
CA CYS A 223 -14.37 15.63 -3.90
C CYS A 223 -14.92 16.79 -4.74
N GLN A 224 -14.08 17.53 -5.46
CA GLN A 224 -14.54 18.50 -6.45
C GLN A 224 -15.37 17.84 -7.56
N ILE A 225 -14.92 16.70 -8.09
CA ILE A 225 -15.65 15.95 -9.13
C ILE A 225 -16.99 15.43 -8.56
N MET A 226 -16.98 14.84 -7.37
CA MET A 226 -18.19 14.30 -6.75
C MET A 226 -19.21 15.37 -6.37
N ASN A 227 -18.76 16.59 -6.06
CA ASN A 227 -19.62 17.72 -5.71
C ASN A 227 -20.01 18.60 -6.92
N ASN A 228 -19.58 18.24 -8.13
CA ASN A 228 -19.91 19.00 -9.33
C ASN A 228 -21.40 18.89 -9.70
N VAL A 229 -22.20 19.85 -9.26
CA VAL A 229 -23.65 19.90 -9.49
C VAL A 229 -24.06 20.04 -10.96
N SER A 230 -23.16 20.48 -11.83
CA SER A 230 -23.43 20.59 -13.27
C SER A 230 -23.56 19.23 -13.96
N GLU A 231 -22.94 18.18 -13.41
CA GLU A 231 -23.18 16.80 -13.82
C GLU A 231 -24.30 16.23 -12.95
N THR A 232 -25.53 16.16 -13.46
CA THR A 232 -26.68 15.73 -12.67
C THR A 232 -26.72 14.22 -12.41
N ASP A 233 -26.04 13.42 -13.24
CA ASP A 233 -25.90 11.98 -13.04
C ASP A 233 -24.79 11.69 -12.03
N LEU A 234 -25.21 11.27 -10.83
CA LEU A 234 -24.31 11.00 -9.73
C LEU A 234 -23.40 9.78 -9.98
N VAL A 235 -23.87 8.78 -10.72
CA VAL A 235 -23.07 7.60 -11.10
C VAL A 235 -22.01 8.02 -12.13
N LYS A 236 -22.36 8.90 -13.06
CA LYS A 236 -21.41 9.47 -14.01
C LYS A 236 -20.30 10.28 -13.33
N ARG A 237 -20.55 10.90 -12.16
CA ARG A 237 -19.46 11.53 -11.37
C ARG A 237 -18.43 10.51 -10.90
N ILE A 238 -18.82 9.29 -10.55
CA ILE A 238 -17.88 8.20 -10.21
C ILE A 238 -17.03 7.83 -11.42
N ALA A 239 -17.65 7.67 -12.59
CA ALA A 239 -16.93 7.41 -13.84
C ALA A 239 -15.94 8.55 -14.18
N ASN A 240 -16.33 9.80 -13.94
CA ASN A 240 -15.45 10.96 -14.12
C ASN A 240 -14.24 10.92 -13.17
N VAL A 241 -14.39 10.46 -11.91
CA VAL A 241 -13.26 10.26 -10.99
C VAL A 241 -12.30 9.21 -11.54
N ILE A 242 -12.80 8.09 -12.06
CA ILE A 242 -11.96 7.03 -12.62
C ILE A 242 -11.20 7.53 -13.86
N ASN A 243 -11.90 8.19 -14.79
CA ASN A 243 -11.29 8.76 -15.98
C ASN A 243 -10.22 9.81 -15.65
N TRP A 244 -10.51 10.67 -14.67
CA TRP A 244 -9.55 11.64 -14.15
C TRP A 244 -8.32 10.96 -13.53
N SER A 245 -8.51 9.96 -12.67
CA SER A 245 -7.41 9.22 -12.04
C SER A 245 -6.53 8.52 -13.09
N ASN A 246 -7.15 7.88 -14.08
CA ASN A 246 -6.45 7.22 -15.18
C ASN A 246 -5.64 8.20 -16.05
N SER A 247 -6.01 9.48 -16.10
CA SER A 247 -5.29 10.49 -16.89
C SER A 247 -3.84 10.73 -16.41
N PHE A 248 -3.53 10.38 -15.16
CA PHE A 248 -2.19 10.49 -14.59
C PHE A 248 -1.25 9.33 -14.96
N SER A 249 -1.77 8.27 -15.57
CA SER A 249 -0.99 7.11 -16.00
C SER A 249 -0.92 7.07 -17.52
N PRO A 250 0.26 7.35 -18.13
CA PRO A 250 0.42 7.26 -19.58
C PRO A 250 0.03 5.87 -20.09
N GLY A 251 -0.84 5.82 -21.10
CA GLY A 251 -1.33 4.56 -21.67
C GLY A 251 -2.58 3.98 -20.98
N SER A 252 -3.03 4.53 -19.85
CA SER A 252 -4.29 4.15 -19.20
C SER A 252 -5.50 4.97 -19.69
N GLN A 253 -5.27 5.97 -20.53
CA GLN A 253 -6.31 6.80 -21.13
C GLN A 253 -7.09 5.97 -22.16
N ASN A 254 -8.42 5.94 -22.05
CA ASN A 254 -9.33 5.17 -22.91
C ASN A 254 -9.16 3.64 -22.85
N VAL A 255 -8.42 3.11 -21.86
CA VAL A 255 -8.39 1.67 -21.58
C VAL A 255 -9.70 1.30 -20.92
N CYS A 256 -10.31 0.19 -21.37
CA CYS A 256 -11.54 -0.31 -20.78
C CYS A 256 -11.30 -0.81 -19.34
N MET A 257 -12.32 -0.74 -18.48
CA MET A 257 -12.21 -1.28 -17.11
C MET A 257 -12.45 -2.80 -17.14
N PRO A 258 -11.53 -3.63 -16.62
CA PRO A 258 -11.74 -5.07 -16.52
C PRO A 258 -13.00 -5.39 -15.71
N ASN A 259 -13.80 -6.36 -16.17
CA ASN A 259 -15.06 -6.73 -15.52
C ASN A 259 -15.34 -8.24 -15.56
N SER A 260 -14.29 -9.05 -15.64
CA SER A 260 -14.39 -10.51 -15.68
C SER A 260 -13.69 -11.11 -14.46
N TYR A 261 -14.47 -11.62 -13.51
CA TYR A 261 -13.91 -12.27 -12.31
C TYR A 261 -13.15 -13.55 -12.68
N SER A 262 -13.59 -14.30 -13.68
CA SER A 262 -12.89 -15.50 -14.15
C SER A 262 -11.51 -15.16 -14.71
N ASP A 263 -11.39 -14.10 -15.51
CA ASP A 263 -10.11 -13.70 -16.10
C ASP A 263 -9.17 -13.16 -15.02
N TYR A 264 -9.71 -12.43 -14.04
CA TYR A 264 -8.97 -12.02 -12.85
C TYR A 264 -8.41 -13.24 -12.12
N ILE A 265 -9.23 -14.23 -11.76
CA ILE A 265 -8.77 -15.44 -11.07
C ILE A 265 -7.76 -16.24 -11.92
N TRP A 266 -8.00 -16.36 -13.22
CA TRP A 266 -7.08 -17.07 -14.11
C TRP A 266 -5.70 -16.41 -14.15
N THR A 267 -5.66 -15.08 -14.21
CA THR A 267 -4.41 -14.30 -14.22
C THR A 267 -3.60 -14.50 -12.95
N TYR A 268 -4.24 -14.43 -11.78
CA TYR A 268 -3.54 -14.55 -10.49
C TYR A 268 -3.21 -16.00 -10.10
N LYS A 269 -3.67 -16.98 -10.86
CA LYS A 269 -3.29 -18.40 -10.70
C LYS A 269 -1.98 -18.76 -11.38
N GLN A 270 -1.50 -17.94 -12.32
CA GLN A 270 -0.27 -18.22 -13.07
C GLN A 270 0.93 -18.27 -12.11
N PRO A 271 1.66 -19.40 -12.02
CA PRO A 271 2.79 -19.53 -11.10
C PRO A 271 4.10 -18.96 -11.66
N GLU A 272 4.16 -18.60 -12.93
CA GLU A 272 5.40 -18.19 -13.59
C GLU A 272 5.81 -16.76 -13.17
N TYR A 273 7.11 -16.55 -12.98
CA TYR A 273 7.64 -15.23 -12.65
C TYR A 273 7.65 -14.25 -13.84
N ASP A 274 7.84 -14.78 -15.06
CA ASP A 274 8.24 -13.98 -16.23
C ASP A 274 7.10 -13.59 -17.16
N THR A 275 5.90 -14.16 -16.99
CA THR A 275 4.73 -13.79 -17.79
C THR A 275 4.31 -12.35 -17.51
N TYR A 276 4.30 -11.91 -16.25
CA TYR A 276 4.19 -10.51 -15.82
C TYR A 276 4.70 -10.33 -14.38
N ALA A 277 5.75 -9.54 -14.18
CA ALA A 277 6.40 -9.39 -12.87
C ALA A 277 5.45 -8.87 -11.77
N GLU A 278 4.49 -7.99 -12.11
CA GLU A 278 3.49 -7.48 -11.17
C GLU A 278 2.44 -8.53 -10.80
N ILE A 279 2.07 -9.44 -11.73
CA ILE A 279 1.15 -10.55 -11.45
C ILE A 279 1.83 -11.57 -10.54
N ALA A 280 3.10 -11.91 -10.81
CA ALA A 280 3.89 -12.78 -9.95
C ALA A 280 4.05 -12.17 -8.53
N ALA A 281 4.30 -10.87 -8.44
CA ALA A 281 4.37 -10.18 -7.17
C ALA A 281 3.03 -10.24 -6.42
N ALA A 282 1.92 -9.98 -7.10
CA ALA A 282 0.61 -10.02 -6.48
C ALA A 282 0.19 -11.45 -6.06
N ARG A 283 0.63 -12.47 -6.80
CA ARG A 283 0.46 -13.87 -6.41
C ARG A 283 1.24 -14.21 -5.12
N SER A 284 2.49 -13.77 -5.00
CA SER A 284 3.25 -13.87 -3.74
C SER A 284 2.53 -13.16 -2.62
N TRP A 285 2.10 -11.92 -2.84
CA TRP A 285 1.40 -11.13 -1.83
C TRP A 285 0.13 -11.82 -1.34
N ASN A 286 -0.69 -12.35 -2.26
CA ASN A 286 -1.88 -13.13 -1.92
C ASN A 286 -1.55 -14.36 -1.07
N TRP A 287 -0.45 -15.07 -1.36
CA TRP A 287 -0.01 -16.17 -0.52
C TRP A 287 0.32 -15.73 0.91
N MET A 288 1.05 -14.62 1.07
CA MET A 288 1.43 -14.08 2.36
C MET A 288 0.20 -13.65 3.18
N CYS A 289 -0.76 -12.96 2.55
CA CYS A 289 -2.04 -12.61 3.16
C CYS A 289 -2.84 -13.85 3.58
N CYS A 290 -2.98 -14.84 2.69
CA CYS A 290 -3.74 -16.06 2.97
C CYS A 290 -3.12 -16.94 4.06
N SER A 291 -1.79 -16.95 4.18
CA SER A 291 -1.10 -17.93 5.01
C SER A 291 -0.64 -17.37 6.36
N TYR A 292 -0.37 -16.06 6.44
CA TYR A 292 0.30 -15.48 7.60
C TYR A 292 -0.28 -14.15 8.06
N MET A 293 -0.60 -13.23 7.14
CA MET A 293 -0.87 -11.84 7.50
C MET A 293 -2.36 -11.51 7.69
N GLY A 294 -3.24 -12.18 6.96
CA GLY A 294 -4.62 -11.71 6.78
C GLY A 294 -4.64 -10.43 5.94
N TYR A 295 -5.16 -9.35 6.51
CA TYR A 295 -5.39 -8.06 5.88
C TYR A 295 -6.43 -8.06 4.75
N PHE A 296 -7.41 -8.97 4.78
CA PHE A 296 -8.49 -8.94 3.80
C PHE A 296 -9.37 -7.72 4.08
N GLN A 297 -9.23 -6.70 3.24
CA GLN A 297 -10.00 -5.47 3.32
C GLN A 297 -11.44 -5.77 2.92
N THR A 298 -12.36 -5.39 3.79
CA THR A 298 -13.80 -5.61 3.60
C THR A 298 -14.55 -4.30 3.83
N THR A 299 -15.81 -4.27 3.44
CA THR A 299 -16.72 -3.13 3.63
C THR A 299 -17.90 -3.50 4.53
N ASP A 300 -17.81 -4.60 5.27
CA ASP A 300 -18.87 -5.12 6.14
C ASP A 300 -19.06 -4.30 7.42
N GLY A 301 -18.22 -3.27 7.63
CA GLY A 301 -18.42 -2.17 8.55
C GLY A 301 -18.95 -2.65 9.89
N GLY A 302 -18.06 -3.30 10.67
CA GLY A 302 -18.36 -3.98 11.93
C GLY A 302 -19.66 -3.53 12.59
N HIS A 303 -20.67 -4.41 12.56
CA HIS A 303 -21.85 -4.26 13.39
C HIS A 303 -21.39 -4.12 14.85
N ASP A 304 -21.71 -2.97 15.44
CA ASP A 304 -21.54 -2.60 16.85
C ASP A 304 -20.10 -2.29 17.35
N ASN A 305 -19.89 -1.02 17.73
CA ASN A 305 -18.96 -0.54 18.75
C ASN A 305 -17.53 -1.10 18.77
N ASP A 306 -16.79 -0.99 17.66
CA ASP A 306 -15.38 -1.40 17.69
C ASP A 306 -14.42 -0.28 18.11
N ILE A 307 -13.62 -0.65 19.10
CA ILE A 307 -12.73 0.10 20.00
C ILE A 307 -11.27 -0.04 19.56
N TRP A 308 -11.02 -0.22 18.26
CA TRP A 308 -9.76 -0.78 17.75
C TRP A 308 -8.48 -0.17 18.32
N GLY A 309 -7.75 -1.06 19.01
CA GLY A 309 -6.31 -1.22 18.90
C GLY A 309 -5.49 0.01 19.23
N ARG A 310 -5.16 0.17 20.52
CA ARG A 310 -4.26 1.20 21.03
C ARG A 310 -3.03 1.41 20.13
N GLN A 311 -2.91 2.61 19.57
CA GLN A 311 -1.64 3.19 19.15
C GLN A 311 -0.99 3.93 20.34
N ASP A 312 -0.89 3.27 21.48
CA ASP A 312 -0.17 3.81 22.64
C ASP A 312 1.30 3.38 22.55
N ASN A 313 2.21 4.12 23.21
CA ASN A 313 3.57 3.66 23.42
C ASN A 313 3.52 2.34 24.21
N LEU A 314 3.84 1.22 23.55
CA LEU A 314 3.73 -0.12 24.13
C LEU A 314 4.82 -0.39 25.18
N ALA A 315 5.91 0.39 25.19
CA ALA A 315 6.99 0.38 26.17
C ALA A 315 7.86 1.65 26.05
N ASN A 316 8.75 1.91 27.02
CA ASN A 316 9.67 3.08 27.03
C ASN A 316 10.64 3.15 25.82
N ASN A 317 10.80 2.07 25.06
CA ASN A 317 11.66 1.97 23.87
C ASN A 317 10.89 1.72 22.55
N VAL A 318 9.56 1.75 22.57
CA VAL A 318 8.69 1.63 21.38
C VAL A 318 7.80 2.86 21.31
N THR A 319 8.11 3.76 20.38
CA THR A 319 7.37 5.00 20.19
C THR A 319 6.38 4.87 19.02
N ALA A 320 5.09 5.03 19.30
CA ALA A 320 4.07 5.21 18.27
C ALA A 320 4.01 6.68 17.86
N MET A 321 3.95 6.97 16.56
CA MET A 321 3.77 8.33 16.03
C MET A 321 2.60 8.36 15.06
N ILE A 322 1.60 9.19 15.38
CA ILE A 322 0.46 9.47 14.52
C ILE A 322 0.76 10.77 13.78
N ILE A 323 0.57 10.77 12.46
CA ILE A 323 0.68 11.96 11.61
C ILE A 323 -0.71 12.19 11.03
N ASN A 324 -1.45 13.17 11.55
CA ASN A 324 -2.81 13.42 11.06
C ASN A 324 -2.78 14.02 9.66
N ARG A 325 -3.86 13.77 8.90
CA ARG A 325 -4.09 14.32 7.56
C ARG A 325 -2.96 13.98 6.59
N ASN A 326 -2.47 12.74 6.66
CA ASN A 326 -1.34 12.28 5.88
C ASN A 326 -1.58 10.94 5.21
N ALA A 327 -0.91 10.74 4.08
CA ALA A 327 -1.01 9.53 3.28
C ALA A 327 -0.03 8.45 3.74
N HIS A 328 -0.19 7.25 3.18
CA HIS A 328 0.54 6.05 3.54
C HIS A 328 2.06 6.24 3.39
N CYS A 329 2.78 6.09 4.51
CA CYS A 329 4.23 6.25 4.59
C CYS A 329 4.76 7.61 4.10
N ALA A 330 3.96 8.67 4.16
CA ALA A 330 4.38 9.98 3.66
C ALA A 330 5.68 10.51 4.30
N ASP A 331 5.95 10.12 5.56
CA ASP A 331 7.17 10.46 6.28
C ASP A 331 8.45 9.98 5.59
N MET A 332 8.35 8.92 4.77
CA MET A 332 9.45 8.31 4.03
C MET A 332 9.79 9.03 2.71
N TYR A 333 8.80 9.64 2.04
CA TYR A 333 8.97 10.28 0.73
C TYR A 333 9.70 11.65 0.79
N PRO A 334 10.25 12.16 -0.33
CA PRO A 334 10.92 13.46 -0.35
C PRO A 334 10.04 14.59 0.18
N SER A 335 10.67 15.61 0.78
CA SER A 335 9.95 16.80 1.22
C SER A 335 9.34 17.58 0.06
N SER A 336 8.18 18.16 0.30
CA SER A 336 7.47 19.07 -0.60
C SER A 336 7.15 20.38 0.13
N PRO A 337 7.16 21.54 -0.56
CA PRO A 337 6.67 22.80 0.00
C PRO A 337 5.20 22.75 0.47
N ASN A 338 4.44 21.77 -0.02
CA ASN A 338 3.03 21.56 0.32
C ASN A 338 2.82 20.59 1.49
N ASP A 339 3.89 20.05 2.08
CA ASP A 339 3.78 19.14 3.22
C ASP A 339 3.13 19.85 4.41
N ASN A 340 2.18 19.17 5.05
CA ASN A 340 1.54 19.71 6.24
C ASN A 340 2.52 19.76 7.43
N MET A 341 2.24 20.63 8.40
CA MET A 341 3.12 20.82 9.56
C MET A 341 3.31 19.57 10.41
N GLU A 342 2.31 18.68 10.48
CA GLU A 342 2.44 17.43 11.23
C GLU A 342 3.43 16.46 10.56
N LEU A 343 3.46 16.39 9.23
CA LEU A 343 4.44 15.61 8.47
C LEU A 343 5.87 16.07 8.75
N ILE A 344 6.06 17.39 8.72
CA ILE A 344 7.37 18.03 8.93
C ILE A 344 7.84 17.75 10.37
N ALA A 345 6.94 17.91 11.35
CA ALA A 345 7.23 17.62 12.76
C ALA A 345 7.56 16.14 12.99
N ALA A 346 6.81 15.23 12.37
CA ALA A 346 7.07 13.79 12.45
C ALA A 346 8.44 13.41 11.90
N ARG A 347 8.81 13.90 10.71
CA ARG A 347 10.14 13.68 10.12
C ARG A 347 11.28 14.20 11.01
N THR A 348 11.09 15.38 11.61
CA THR A 348 12.04 15.97 12.57
C THR A 348 12.19 15.08 13.81
N ARG A 349 11.08 14.58 14.34
CA ARG A 349 11.08 13.68 15.50
C ARG A 349 11.72 12.33 15.19
N ILE A 350 11.42 11.74 14.03
CA ILE A 350 12.06 10.50 13.55
C ILE A 350 13.57 10.69 13.46
N GLN A 351 14.03 11.82 12.91
CA GLN A 351 15.45 12.15 12.86
C GLN A 351 16.07 12.24 14.26
N GLY A 352 15.41 12.90 15.21
CA GLY A 352 15.89 12.97 16.60
C GLY A 352 16.00 11.60 17.29
N LEU A 353 15.03 10.69 17.04
CA LEU A 353 15.10 9.31 17.55
C LEU A 353 16.26 8.54 16.91
N LEU A 354 16.46 8.70 15.60
CA LEU A 354 17.58 8.09 14.87
C LEU A 354 18.93 8.55 15.44
N GLU A 355 19.07 9.84 15.73
CA GLU A 355 20.26 10.40 16.39
C GLU A 355 20.46 9.80 17.78
N GLY A 356 19.39 9.66 18.56
CA GLY A 356 19.42 9.00 19.86
C GLY A 356 19.94 7.57 19.77
N PHE A 357 19.42 6.76 18.83
CA PHE A 357 19.89 5.39 18.62
C PHE A 357 21.37 5.33 18.22
N ILE A 358 21.80 6.23 17.33
CA ILE A 358 23.21 6.30 16.88
C ILE A 358 24.12 6.73 18.04
N GLN A 359 23.74 7.71 18.84
CA GLN A 359 24.57 8.23 19.93
C GLN A 359 24.67 7.25 21.10
N ALA A 360 23.56 6.62 21.51
CA ALA A 360 23.54 5.62 22.58
C ALA A 360 24.41 4.38 22.27
N ASN A 361 24.76 4.19 20.99
CA ASN A 361 25.59 3.09 20.52
C ASN A 361 26.91 3.60 19.89
N LYS A 362 27.43 4.76 20.29
CA LYS A 362 28.83 5.15 20.03
C LYS A 362 29.70 4.53 21.12
N LEU A 363 30.41 3.45 20.81
CA LEU A 363 31.56 2.96 21.58
C LEU A 363 32.84 3.44 20.91
#